data_AF-K9RWJ1-F1
#
_entry.id   AF-K9RWJ1-F1
#
_cell.length_a   1.000
_cell.length_b   1.000
_cell.length_c   1.000
_cell.angle_alpha   90.00
_cell.angle_beta   90.00
_cell.angle_gamma   90.00
#
_symmetry.space_group_name_H-M   'P 1'
#
loop_
_entity.id
_entity.type
_entity.pdbx_description
1 polymer ?
#
loop_
_entity_poly.entity_id
_entity_poly.type
_entity_poly.pdbx_seq_one_letter_code
_entity_poly.pdbx_strand_id
1 'polypeptide(L)'
;MSRKQHGLDWIVFYSDAVFAIAITLISVEIKLPFESGQLNSTELSHDLLNLFPEHQSYIFTFLIIGFFWINQYQYFTYIKHCDYKLFWLNTILLMCIDFLPFPASVLNDYRRQPVAVIFYACSMIATGLIKMVVRI
;
A
#
# COMPACT_ATOMS: atom_id res chain seq x y z
N MET A 1 -22.76 -8.38 25.87
CA MET A 1 -22.01 -7.82 24.73
C MET A 1 -22.87 -7.92 23.48
N SER A 2 -23.06 -6.82 22.75
CA SER A 2 -24.10 -6.66 21.71
C SER A 2 -23.59 -7.10 20.33
N ARG A 3 -24.43 -7.76 19.52
CA ARG A 3 -24.14 -8.26 18.15
C ARG A 3 -23.47 -7.24 17.23
N LYS A 4 -23.66 -5.93 17.50
CA LYS A 4 -23.04 -4.81 16.77
C LYS A 4 -21.55 -4.61 17.08
N GLN A 5 -21.09 -4.93 18.29
CA GLN A 5 -19.67 -4.87 18.66
C GLN A 5 -18.85 -5.90 17.89
N HIS A 6 -19.38 -7.13 17.76
CA HIS A 6 -18.76 -8.18 16.95
C HIS A 6 -18.53 -7.72 15.50
N GLY A 7 -19.49 -7.03 14.86
CA GLY A 7 -19.34 -6.57 13.48
C GLY A 7 -18.17 -5.59 13.27
N LEU A 8 -17.92 -4.71 14.23
CA LEU A 8 -16.78 -3.78 14.18
C LEU A 8 -15.45 -4.51 14.33
N ASP A 9 -15.36 -5.41 15.30
CA ASP A 9 -14.13 -6.19 15.55
C ASP A 9 -13.73 -6.98 14.29
N TRP A 10 -14.70 -7.60 13.61
CA TRP A 10 -14.46 -8.33 12.36
C TRP A 10 -13.94 -7.45 11.23
N ILE A 11 -14.47 -6.24 11.07
CA ILE A 11 -13.98 -5.29 10.04
C ILE A 11 -12.55 -4.85 10.36
N VAL A 12 -12.24 -4.60 11.63
CA VAL A 12 -10.89 -4.24 12.07
C VAL A 12 -9.93 -5.37 11.74
N PHE A 13 -10.22 -6.61 12.13
CA PHE A 13 -9.36 -7.76 11.82
C PHE A 13 -9.19 -8.00 10.32
N TYR A 14 -10.27 -7.89 9.54
CA TYR A 14 -10.19 -8.02 8.08
C TYR A 14 -9.32 -6.93 7.46
N SER A 15 -9.47 -5.69 7.91
CA SER A 15 -8.68 -4.56 7.41
C SER A 15 -7.20 -4.74 7.74
N ASP A 16 -6.87 -5.09 8.99
CA ASP A 16 -5.50 -5.35 9.43
C ASP A 16 -4.82 -6.44 8.59
N ALA A 17 -5.53 -7.53 8.31
CA ALA A 17 -5.00 -8.61 7.48
C ALA A 17 -4.68 -8.14 6.06
N VAL A 18 -5.56 -7.35 5.44
CA VAL A 18 -5.31 -6.83 4.08
C VAL A 18 -4.17 -5.82 4.06
N PHE A 19 -4.09 -4.92 5.06
CA PHE A 19 -2.96 -3.99 5.18
C PHE A 19 -1.63 -4.73 5.33
N ALA A 20 -1.59 -5.78 6.15
CA ALA A 20 -0.39 -6.61 6.31
C ALA A 20 0.03 -7.24 4.98
N ILE A 21 -0.91 -7.79 4.22
CA ILE A 21 -0.65 -8.37 2.89
C ILE A 21 -0.11 -7.30 1.93
N ALA A 22 -0.77 -6.14 1.81
CA ALA A 22 -0.34 -5.05 0.93
C ALA A 22 1.08 -4.55 1.26
N ILE A 23 1.41 -4.44 2.55
CA ILE A 23 2.74 -4.08 3.04
C ILE A 23 3.78 -5.15 2.64
N THR A 24 3.43 -6.43 2.72
CA THR A 24 4.35 -7.51 2.31
C THR A 24 4.55 -7.56 0.79
N LEU A 25 3.48 -7.37 0.01
CA LEU A 25 3.53 -7.35 -1.45
C LEU A 25 4.46 -6.27 -1.96
N ILE A 26 4.43 -5.08 -1.34
CA ILE A 26 5.34 -4.03 -1.77
C ILE A 26 6.81 -4.37 -1.52
N SER A 27 7.10 -5.13 -0.45
CA SER A 27 8.47 -5.58 -0.14
C SER A 27 9.00 -6.57 -1.19
N VAL A 28 8.11 -7.37 -1.79
CA VAL A 28 8.46 -8.30 -2.87
C VAL A 28 8.83 -7.59 -4.18
N GLU A 29 8.41 -6.33 -4.37
CA GLU A 29 8.76 -5.53 -5.55
C GLU A 29 10.20 -5.02 -5.55
N ILE A 30 10.95 -5.20 -4.45
CA ILE A 30 12.39 -4.90 -4.41
C ILE A 30 13.14 -5.98 -5.21
N LYS A 31 13.35 -5.70 -6.50
CA LYS A 31 14.07 -6.58 -7.42
C LYS A 31 15.52 -6.13 -7.54
N LEU A 32 16.44 -7.08 -7.49
CA LEU A 32 17.83 -6.86 -7.85
C LEU A 32 17.95 -6.64 -9.37
N PRO A 33 18.87 -5.78 -9.85
CA PRO A 33 19.12 -5.64 -11.27
C PRO A 33 19.49 -7.01 -11.88
N PHE A 34 18.89 -7.33 -13.03
CA PHE A 34 18.96 -8.64 -13.70
C PHE A 34 20.36 -9.02 -14.23
N GLU A 35 21.39 -8.18 -14.04
CA GLU A 35 22.76 -8.41 -14.53
C GLU A 35 23.68 -9.04 -13.46
N SER A 36 23.14 -9.81 -12.52
CA SER A 36 23.92 -10.55 -11.51
C SER A 36 24.55 -11.84 -12.04
N GLY A 37 24.90 -11.87 -13.34
CA GLY A 37 25.44 -13.04 -14.02
C GLY A 37 26.90 -13.38 -13.65
N GLN A 38 27.68 -12.43 -13.14
CA GLN A 38 29.11 -12.63 -12.78
C GLN A 38 29.63 -11.39 -12.01
N LEU A 39 29.16 -11.15 -10.78
CA LEU A 39 29.65 -10.00 -10.00
C LEU A 39 30.78 -10.43 -9.05
N ASN A 40 31.95 -9.79 -9.20
CA ASN A 40 33.00 -9.86 -8.18
C ASN A 40 32.50 -9.21 -6.88
N SER A 41 33.05 -9.61 -5.73
CA SER A 41 32.61 -9.14 -4.39
C SER A 41 32.65 -7.61 -4.23
N THR A 42 33.44 -6.91 -5.04
CA THR A 42 33.56 -5.45 -5.06
C THR A 42 32.49 -4.75 -5.91
N GLU A 43 31.91 -5.44 -6.90
CA GLU A 43 30.84 -4.89 -7.75
C GLU A 43 29.48 -5.01 -7.05
N LEU A 44 29.28 -6.08 -6.26
CA LEU A 44 28.06 -6.28 -5.47
C LEU A 44 27.81 -5.15 -4.45
N SER A 45 28.85 -4.66 -3.77
CA SER A 45 28.72 -3.60 -2.78
C SER A 45 28.39 -2.24 -3.42
N HIS A 46 28.92 -1.99 -4.62
CA HIS A 46 28.62 -0.78 -5.39
C HIS A 46 27.20 -0.82 -5.97
N ASP A 47 26.74 -1.96 -6.47
CA ASP A 47 25.38 -2.14 -6.96
C ASP A 47 24.34 -2.04 -5.82
N LEU A 48 24.65 -2.58 -4.64
CA LEU A 48 23.82 -2.42 -3.43
C LEU A 48 23.65 -0.97 -3.00
N LEU A 49 24.69 -0.14 -3.16
CA LEU A 49 24.61 1.29 -2.85
C LEU A 49 23.80 2.05 -3.91
N ASN A 50 23.83 1.63 -5.18
CA ASN A 50 23.04 2.22 -6.26
C ASN A 50 21.57 1.75 -6.29
N LEU A 51 21.25 0.61 -5.67
CA LEU A 51 19.88 0.12 -5.47
C LEU A 51 19.03 1.07 -4.61
N PHE A 52 19.65 1.76 -3.64
CA PHE A 52 18.93 2.60 -2.68
C PHE A 52 18.17 3.79 -3.32
N PRO A 53 18.80 4.64 -4.17
CA PRO A 53 18.07 5.69 -4.89
C PRO A 53 17.06 5.14 -5.90
N GLU A 54 17.26 3.92 -6.40
CA GLU A 54 16.34 3.23 -7.31
C GLU A 54 15.12 2.61 -6.62
N HIS A 55 14.92 2.74 -5.30
CA HIS A 55 13.70 2.22 -4.66
C HIS A 55 12.96 3.29 -3.84
N GLN A 56 13.06 4.56 -4.22
CA GLN A 56 12.33 5.64 -3.55
C GLN A 56 10.81 5.46 -3.62
N SER A 57 10.26 5.05 -4.77
CA SER A 57 8.80 4.81 -4.92
C SER A 57 8.31 3.73 -3.96
N TYR A 58 9.11 2.70 -3.72
CA TYR A 58 8.85 1.66 -2.71
C TYR A 58 8.72 2.29 -1.31
N ILE A 59 9.72 3.05 -0.87
CA ILE A 59 9.73 3.66 0.48
C ILE A 59 8.52 4.58 0.66
N PHE A 60 8.24 5.44 -0.34
CA PHE A 60 7.10 6.35 -0.29
C PHE A 60 5.77 5.59 -0.22
N THR A 61 5.59 4.57 -1.05
CA THR A 61 4.33 3.81 -1.07
C THR A 61 4.16 3.02 0.23
N PHE A 62 5.23 2.41 0.77
CA PHE A 62 5.21 1.73 2.07
C PHE A 62 4.77 2.67 3.19
N LEU A 63 5.38 3.87 3.27
CA LEU A 63 5.03 4.87 4.28
C LEU A 63 3.56 5.32 4.16
N ILE A 64 3.06 5.41 2.93
CA ILE A 64 1.69 5.86 2.66
C ILE A 64 0.67 4.79 3.04
N ILE A 65 0.92 3.53 2.69
CA ILE A 65 0.09 2.39 3.14
C ILE A 65 0.12 2.31 4.67
N GLY A 66 1.29 2.44 5.30
CA GLY A 66 1.43 2.47 6.77
C GLY A 66 0.68 3.65 7.41
N PHE A 67 0.73 4.84 6.81
CA PHE A 67 -0.05 5.98 7.27
C PHE A 67 -1.55 5.73 7.14
N PHE A 68 -2.01 5.11 6.04
CA PHE A 68 -3.39 4.70 5.89
C PHE A 68 -3.82 3.72 6.98
N TRP A 69 -2.98 2.73 7.30
CA TRP A 69 -3.23 1.76 8.36
C TRP A 69 -3.36 2.42 9.74
N ILE A 70 -2.41 3.28 10.14
CA ILE A 70 -2.46 4.00 11.44
C ILE A 70 -3.72 4.84 11.57
N ASN A 71 -4.09 5.54 10.50
CA ASN A 71 -5.32 6.33 10.48
C ASN A 71 -6.56 5.46 10.65
N GLN A 72 -6.61 4.33 9.94
CA GLN A 72 -7.75 3.41 9.99
C GLN A 72 -7.97 2.86 11.41
N TYR A 73 -6.88 2.49 12.10
CA TYR A 73 -6.91 2.07 13.49
C TYR A 73 -7.53 3.13 14.42
N GLN A 74 -7.17 4.41 14.21
CA GLN A 74 -7.76 5.52 14.98
C GLN A 74 -9.25 5.72 14.65
N TYR A 75 -9.65 5.65 13.38
CA TYR A 75 -11.06 5.88 12.98
C TYR A 75 -12.02 4.85 13.60
N PHE A 76 -11.66 3.56 13.61
CA PHE A 76 -12.53 2.53 14.18
C PHE A 76 -12.71 2.64 15.70
N THR A 77 -11.83 3.37 16.39
CA THR A 77 -11.99 3.65 17.83
C THR A 77 -13.16 4.62 18.10
N TYR A 78 -13.56 5.45 17.13
CA TYR A 78 -14.63 6.43 17.28
C TYR A 78 -16.00 5.97 16.75
N ILE A 79 -16.05 4.92 15.93
CA ILE A 79 -17.29 4.44 15.30
C ILE A 79 -18.06 3.53 16.27
N LYS A 80 -19.24 3.98 16.70
CA LYS A 80 -20.12 3.23 17.62
C LYS A 80 -21.12 2.29 16.92
N HIS A 81 -21.31 2.43 15.62
CA HIS A 81 -22.29 1.66 14.84
C HIS A 81 -21.69 1.24 13.49
N CYS A 82 -21.80 -0.06 13.20
CA CYS A 82 -21.41 -0.62 11.91
C CYS A 82 -22.66 -0.80 11.04
N ASP A 83 -22.69 -0.12 9.90
CA ASP A 83 -23.72 -0.28 8.87
C ASP A 83 -23.17 -1.07 7.68
N TYR A 84 -24.04 -1.80 6.97
CA TYR A 84 -23.67 -2.58 5.79
C TYR A 84 -23.00 -1.75 4.68
N LYS A 85 -23.35 -0.46 4.59
CA LYS A 85 -22.70 0.49 3.67
C LYS A 85 -21.23 0.73 4.01
N LEU A 86 -20.92 0.85 5.30
CA LEU A 86 -19.54 1.05 5.79
C LEU A 86 -18.68 -0.18 5.47
N PHE A 87 -19.24 -1.38 5.62
CA PHE A 87 -18.55 -2.63 5.27
C PHE A 87 -18.11 -2.64 3.80
N TRP A 88 -19.03 -2.39 2.87
CA TRP A 88 -18.72 -2.35 1.44
C TRP A 88 -17.74 -1.25 1.06
N LEU A 89 -17.90 -0.05 1.63
CA LEU A 89 -17.01 1.06 1.35
C LEU A 89 -15.59 0.78 1.86
N ASN A 90 -15.47 0.14 3.03
CA ASN A 90 -14.20 -0.35 3.57
C ASN A 90 -13.57 -1.40 2.64
N THR A 91 -14.34 -2.38 2.15
CA THR A 91 -13.83 -3.38 1.20
C THR A 91 -13.30 -2.75 -0.08
N ILE A 92 -14.01 -1.76 -0.65
CA ILE A 92 -13.54 -1.04 -1.84
C ILE A 92 -12.25 -0.27 -1.56
N LEU A 93 -12.15 0.40 -0.41
CA LEU A 93 -10.92 1.06 0.02
C LEU A 93 -9.75 0.07 0.12
N LEU A 94 -9.97 -1.07 0.77
CA LEU A 94 -8.96 -2.12 0.92
C LEU A 94 -8.51 -2.69 -0.43
N MET A 95 -9.42 -2.87 -1.38
CA MET A 95 -9.08 -3.25 -2.76
C MET A 95 -8.15 -2.23 -3.42
N CYS A 96 -8.41 -0.93 -3.24
CA CYS A 96 -7.54 0.11 -3.78
C CYS A 96 -6.16 0.13 -3.12
N ILE A 97 -6.08 -0.14 -1.81
CA ILE A 97 -4.81 -0.21 -1.07
C ILE A 97 -3.99 -1.43 -1.50
N ASP A 98 -4.62 -2.59 -1.63
CA ASP A 98 -3.98 -3.83 -2.11
C ASP A 98 -3.53 -3.71 -3.57
N PHE A 99 -4.15 -2.82 -4.36
CA PHE A 99 -3.72 -2.52 -5.71
C PHE A 99 -2.49 -1.60 -5.78
N LEU A 100 -2.20 -0.76 -4.78
CA LEU A 100 -1.09 0.22 -4.80
C LEU A 100 0.31 -0.35 -5.10
N PRO A 101 0.68 -1.57 -4.68
CA PRO A 101 1.96 -2.19 -5.05
C PRO A 101 2.16 -2.27 -6.58
N PHE A 102 1.08 -2.50 -7.34
CA PHE A 102 1.18 -2.63 -8.80
C PHE A 102 1.59 -1.32 -9.51
N PRO A 103 0.89 -0.17 -9.33
CA PRO A 103 1.35 1.11 -9.86
C PRO A 103 2.73 1.51 -9.36
N ALA A 104 3.09 1.16 -8.12
CA ALA A 104 4.43 1.42 -7.57
C ALA A 104 5.52 0.63 -8.30
N SER A 105 5.25 -0.64 -8.64
CA SER A 105 6.12 -1.50 -9.45
C SER A 105 6.27 -0.95 -10.88
N VAL A 106 5.17 -0.57 -11.53
CA VAL A 106 5.20 0.05 -12.87
C VAL A 106 6.01 1.35 -12.86
N LEU A 107 5.86 2.18 -11.82
CA LEU A 107 6.67 3.38 -11.66
C LEU A 107 8.15 3.04 -11.49
N ASN A 108 8.48 1.98 -10.74
CA ASN A 108 9.85 1.55 -10.51
C ASN A 108 10.54 1.10 -11.82
N ASP A 109 9.86 0.28 -12.61
CA ASP A 109 10.37 -0.27 -13.88
C ASP A 109 10.41 0.77 -15.00
N TYR A 110 9.47 1.73 -15.02
CA TYR A 110 9.30 2.71 -16.10
C TYR A 110 9.44 4.16 -15.63
N ARG A 111 10.32 4.46 -14.66
CA ARG A 111 10.50 5.81 -14.07
C ARG A 111 10.65 6.96 -15.06
N ARG A 112 11.28 6.71 -16.20
CA ARG A 112 11.52 7.74 -17.24
C ARG A 112 10.30 8.02 -18.10
N GLN A 113 9.25 7.21 -18.00
CA GLN A 113 8.03 7.40 -18.77
C GLN A 113 7.00 8.20 -17.96
N PRO A 114 6.48 9.32 -18.50
CA PRO A 114 5.49 10.14 -17.81
C PRO A 114 4.18 9.38 -17.55
N VAL A 115 3.86 8.40 -18.40
CA VAL A 115 2.65 7.56 -18.24
C VAL A 115 2.68 6.78 -16.92
N ALA A 116 3.84 6.24 -16.51
CA ALA A 116 3.98 5.51 -15.26
C ALA A 116 3.79 6.41 -14.03
N VAL A 117 4.30 7.64 -14.09
CA VAL A 117 4.13 8.66 -13.05
C VAL A 117 2.65 9.07 -12.91
N ILE A 118 1.99 9.34 -14.05
CA ILE A 118 0.56 9.70 -14.06
C ILE A 118 -0.27 8.54 -13.52
N PHE A 119 0.01 7.31 -13.94
CA PHE A 119 -0.72 6.13 -13.47
C PHE A 119 -0.61 5.95 -11.96
N TYR A 120 0.61 6.01 -11.40
CA TYR A 120 0.84 5.96 -9.96
C TYR A 120 0.11 7.10 -9.22
N ALA A 121 0.23 8.34 -9.70
CA ALA A 121 -0.45 9.49 -9.10
C ALA A 121 -1.98 9.36 -9.13
N CYS A 122 -2.56 8.91 -10.24
CA CYS A 122 -4.01 8.66 -10.37
C CYS A 122 -4.48 7.59 -9.39
N SER A 123 -3.75 6.48 -9.25
CA SER A 123 -4.07 5.44 -8.27
C SER A 123 -4.05 5.96 -6.84
N MET A 124 -3.04 6.77 -6.48
CA MET A 124 -2.95 7.38 -5.15
C MET A 124 -4.10 8.35 -4.88
N ILE A 125 -4.43 9.22 -5.83
CA ILE A 125 -5.53 10.19 -5.70
C ILE A 125 -6.85 9.44 -5.53
N ALA A 126 -7.10 8.40 -6.33
CA ALA A 126 -8.30 7.58 -6.23
C ALA A 126 -8.44 6.95 -4.83
N THR A 127 -7.37 6.33 -4.30
CA THR A 127 -7.36 5.76 -2.94
C THR A 127 -7.62 6.83 -1.88
N GLY A 128 -7.01 8.01 -2.01
CA GLY A 128 -7.21 9.14 -1.10
C GLY A 128 -8.66 9.64 -1.10
N LEU A 129 -9.29 9.78 -2.27
CA LEU A 129 -10.68 10.19 -2.42
C LEU A 129 -11.63 9.17 -1.78
N ILE A 130 -11.43 7.88 -2.04
CA ILE A 130 -12.27 6.82 -1.44
C ILE A 130 -12.14 6.85 0.08
N LYS A 131 -10.92 7.02 0.61
CA LYS A 131 -10.71 7.17 2.05
C LYS A 131 -11.43 8.40 2.63
N MET A 132 -11.45 9.51 1.89
CA MET A 132 -12.18 10.70 2.32
C MET A 132 -13.68 10.45 2.42
N VAL A 133 -14.26 9.67 1.49
CA VAL A 133 -15.68 9.27 1.54
C VAL A 133 -15.96 8.34 2.73
N VAL A 134 -15.04 7.43 3.07
CA VAL A 134 -15.16 6.55 4.26
C VAL A 134 -15.16 7.34 5.57
N ARG A 135 -14.51 8.51 5.58
CA ARG A 135 -14.38 9.37 6.76
C ARG A 135 -15.63 10.23 7.03
N ILE A 136 -16.47 10.50 6.02
CA ILE A 136 -17.67 11.35 6.11
C ILE A 136 -18.88 10.51 6.53
#